data_AF-A0A915ITY8-F1
#
_entry.id   AF-A0A915ITY8-F1
#
_cell.length_a   1.000
_cell.length_b   1.000
_cell.length_c   1.000
_cell.angle_alpha   90.00
_cell.angle_beta   90.00
_cell.angle_gamma   90.00
#
_symmetry.space_group_name_H-M   'P 1'
#
loop_
_entity.id
_entity.type
_entity.pdbx_description
1 polymer ?
#
loop_
_entity_poly.entity_id
_entity_poly.type
_entity_poly.pdbx_seq_one_letter_code
_entity_poly.pdbx_strand_id
1 'polypeptide(L)'
;MDKKSWGHGIDYFKANEDTGSAIIRQFFKPALLGILSPRDSIDVFQFFKTDSYQYSCFSSVKYPALSPDPNYVRSYAFPMGIAAVPTS
;
A
#
# COMPACT_ATOMS: atom_id res chain seq x y z
N MET A 1 -6.92 -1.28 -17.42
CA MET A 1 -5.53 -0.78 -17.27
C MET A 1 -4.81 -1.70 -16.30
N ASP A 2 -3.70 -2.30 -16.74
CA ASP A 2 -2.97 -3.31 -15.97
C ASP A 2 -2.19 -2.64 -14.82
N LYS A 3 -2.51 -2.99 -13.57
CA LYS A 3 -1.93 -2.40 -12.34
C LYS A 3 -0.45 -2.78 -12.10
N LYS A 4 0.15 -3.56 -13.00
CA LYS A 4 1.50 -4.15 -12.84
C LYS A 4 2.66 -3.28 -13.36
N SER A 5 2.41 -2.13 -13.97
CA SER A 5 3.44 -1.40 -14.73
C SER A 5 4.28 -0.38 -13.95
N TRP A 6 4.06 -0.17 -12.65
CA TRP A 6 4.83 0.82 -11.87
C TRP A 6 5.35 0.26 -10.54
N GLY A 7 6.58 -0.24 -10.54
CA GLY A 7 7.50 -0.32 -9.38
C GLY A 7 7.15 -1.29 -8.23
N HIS A 8 5.89 -1.39 -7.85
CA HIS A 8 5.37 -2.11 -6.70
C HIS A 8 4.18 -2.97 -7.14
N GLY A 9 4.25 -4.28 -6.88
CA GLY A 9 3.14 -5.18 -7.19
C GLY A 9 2.10 -5.13 -6.07
N ILE A 10 0.82 -5.05 -6.42
CA ILE A 10 -0.28 -5.35 -5.49
C ILE A 10 -0.81 -6.74 -5.87
N ASP A 11 -0.72 -7.73 -4.98
CA ASP A 11 -1.29 -9.08 -5.21
C ASP A 11 -2.66 -9.29 -4.56
N TYR A 12 -2.94 -8.58 -3.47
CA TYR A 12 -4.17 -8.68 -2.70
C TYR A 12 -4.79 -7.31 -2.53
N PHE A 13 -6.09 -7.24 -2.81
CA PHE A 13 -6.90 -6.05 -2.67
C PHE A 13 -8.30 -6.46 -2.22
N LYS A 14 -8.67 -6.09 -0.99
CA LYS A 14 -10.03 -6.25 -0.47
C LYS A 14 -10.58 -4.89 -0.07
N ALA A 15 -11.44 -4.32 -0.91
CA ALA A 15 -12.14 -3.09 -0.61
C ALA A 15 -13.31 -3.33 0.36
N ASN A 16 -13.55 -2.32 1.19
CA ASN A 16 -14.77 -2.14 1.95
C ASN A 16 -15.42 -0.83 1.43
N GLU A 17 -16.42 -0.99 0.57
CA GLU A 17 -17.11 0.11 -0.11
C GLU A 17 -17.81 1.05 0.87
N ASP A 18 -18.32 0.53 1.99
CA ASP A 18 -19.01 1.31 3.02
C ASP A 18 -18.08 2.34 3.70
N THR A 19 -16.78 2.04 3.73
CA THR A 19 -15.78 2.85 4.46
C THR A 19 -14.78 3.54 3.54
N GLY A 20 -14.81 3.24 2.24
CA GLY A 20 -13.79 3.68 1.29
C GLY A 20 -12.38 3.17 1.62
N SER A 21 -12.28 2.09 2.42
CA SER A 21 -11.01 1.50 2.81
C SER A 21 -10.71 0.23 2.02
N ALA A 22 -9.44 -0.15 1.95
CA ALA A 22 -9.02 -1.41 1.36
C ALA A 22 -7.89 -2.04 2.17
N ILE A 23 -7.89 -3.35 2.31
CA ILE A 23 -6.70 -4.10 2.74
C ILE A 23 -5.90 -4.43 1.49
N ILE A 24 -4.65 -4.00 1.46
CA ILE A 24 -3.73 -4.26 0.35
C ILE A 24 -2.51 -5.01 0.83
N ARG A 25 -1.95 -5.84 -0.04
CA ARG A 25 -0.59 -6.35 0.12
C ARG A 25 0.27 -5.83 -1.01
N GLN A 26 1.37 -5.20 -0.64
CA GLN A 26 2.30 -4.55 -1.57
C GLN A 26 3.63 -5.29 -1.56
N PHE A 27 4.28 -5.42 -2.71
CA PHE A 27 5.64 -5.92 -2.82
C PHE A 27 6.58 -4.83 -3.30
N PHE A 28 7.73 -4.79 -2.64
CA PHE A 28 8.81 -3.87 -2.91
C PHE A 28 9.97 -4.67 -3.50
N LYS A 29 10.44 -4.21 -4.66
CA LYS A 29 11.68 -4.73 -5.27
C LYS A 29 12.86 -4.49 -4.33
N PRO A 30 13.94 -5.28 -4.47
CA PRO A 30 15.20 -4.97 -3.79
C PRO A 30 15.63 -3.52 -4.08
N ALA A 31 16.18 -2.85 -3.08
CA ALA A 31 16.61 -1.47 -3.17
C ALA A 31 18.10 -1.33 -2.84
N LEU A 32 18.68 -0.15 -3.16
CA LEU A 32 20.10 0.17 -2.92
C LEU A 32 21.05 -0.89 -3.50
N LEU A 33 20.90 -1.21 -4.79
CA LEU A 33 21.69 -2.23 -5.49
C LEU A 33 21.66 -3.63 -4.83
N GLY A 34 20.58 -3.96 -4.13
CA GLY A 34 20.39 -5.25 -3.47
C GLY A 34 20.83 -5.29 -2.01
N ILE A 35 21.30 -4.18 -1.43
CA ILE A 35 21.58 -4.08 0.01
C ILE A 35 20.30 -4.29 0.83
N LEU A 36 19.17 -3.76 0.35
CA LEU A 36 17.87 -3.99 0.97
C LEU A 36 17.17 -5.13 0.24
N SER A 37 16.93 -6.22 0.97
CA SER A 37 16.16 -7.38 0.51
C SER A 37 14.75 -6.98 0.06
N PRO A 38 14.11 -7.77 -0.83
CA PRO A 38 12.73 -7.52 -1.22
C PRO A 38 11.80 -7.59 0.00
N ARG A 39 10.78 -6.73 0.01
CA ARG A 39 9.85 -6.61 1.14
C ARG A 39 8.42 -6.77 0.70
N ASP A 40 7.57 -7.21 1.62
CA ASP A 40 6.12 -7.08 1.48
C ASP A 40 5.58 -6.21 2.62
N SER A 41 4.42 -5.59 2.41
CA SER A 41 3.64 -4.95 3.47
C SER A 41 2.19 -5.39 3.35
N ILE A 42 1.50 -5.41 4.48
CA ILE A 42 0.04 -5.53 4.51
C ILE A 42 -0.47 -4.27 5.17
N ASP A 43 -1.21 -3.49 4.41
CA ASP A 43 -1.64 -2.17 4.84
C ASP A 43 -3.15 -2.04 4.72
N VAL A 44 -3.73 -1.32 5.67
CA VAL A 44 -5.02 -0.68 5.42
C VAL A 44 -4.75 0.59 4.64
N PHE A 45 -5.43 0.75 3.54
CA PHE A 45 -5.41 1.91 2.66
C PHE A 45 -6.76 2.60 2.77
N GLN A 46 -6.76 3.92 2.85
CA GLN A 46 -7.99 4.71 2.79
C GLN A 46 -7.81 5.86 1.83
N PHE A 47 -8.85 6.08 1.04
CA PHE A 47 -8.91 7.19 0.10
C PHE A 47 -10.00 8.17 0.53
N PHE A 48 -9.61 9.43 0.63
CA PHE A 48 -10.48 10.55 0.95
C PHE A 48 -10.47 11.53 -0.20
N LYS A 49 -11.66 11.96 -0.61
CA LYS A 49 -11.84 13.05 -1.56
C LYS A 49 -12.62 14.16 -0.89
N THR A 50 -12.06 15.36 -0.93
CA THR A 50 -12.75 16.59 -0.56
C THR A 50 -12.79 17.50 -1.79
N ASP A 51 -13.51 18.60 -1.70
CA ASP A 51 -13.55 19.61 -2.78
C ASP A 51 -12.18 20.28 -2.99
N SER A 52 -11.34 20.31 -1.94
CA SER A 52 -10.07 21.06 -1.94
C SER A 52 -8.83 20.17 -2.07
N TYR A 53 -8.92 18.86 -1.85
CA TYR A 53 -7.79 17.95 -2.02
C TYR A 53 -8.26 16.49 -2.10
N GLN A 54 -7.40 15.66 -2.69
CA GLN A 54 -7.49 14.21 -2.60
C GLN A 54 -6.39 13.72 -1.68
N TYR A 55 -6.73 12.83 -0.76
CA TYR A 55 -5.77 12.27 0.19
C TYR A 55 -5.86 10.76 0.19
N SER A 56 -4.70 10.12 0.09
CA SER A 56 -4.56 8.68 0.29
C SER A 56 -3.67 8.46 1.49
N CYS A 57 -4.10 7.60 2.41
CA CYS A 57 -3.30 7.21 3.55
C CYS A 57 -3.24 5.69 3.68
N PHE A 58 -2.19 5.23 4.32
CA PHE A 58 -2.03 3.83 4.64
C PHE A 58 -1.23 3.65 5.92
N SER A 59 -1.47 2.52 6.57
CA SER A 59 -0.74 2.06 7.75
C SER A 59 -0.73 0.55 7.76
N SER A 60 0.35 -0.04 8.28
CA SER A 60 0.42 -1.49 8.36
C SER A 60 -0.57 -2.08 9.35
N VAL A 61 -1.09 -3.25 8.99
CA VAL A 61 -2.08 -3.99 9.76
C VAL A 61 -1.76 -5.47 9.75
N LYS A 62 -2.11 -6.17 10.83
CA LYS A 62 -2.10 -7.64 10.83
C LYS A 62 -3.38 -8.14 10.20
N TYR A 63 -3.26 -8.94 9.14
CA TYR A 63 -4.41 -9.52 8.46
C TYR A 63 -4.28 -11.06 8.43
N PRO A 64 -5.09 -11.82 9.19
CA PRO A 64 -4.89 -13.26 9.39
C PRO A 64 -4.90 -14.10 8.10
N ALA A 65 -5.63 -13.66 7.07
CA ALA A 65 -5.72 -14.36 5.79
C ALA A 65 -4.43 -14.28 4.95
N LEU A 66 -3.46 -13.46 5.37
CA LEU A 66 -2.23 -13.20 4.62
C LEU A 66 -1.01 -13.50 5.49
N SER A 67 -0.52 -14.73 5.38
CA SER A 67 0.69 -15.17 6.04
C SER A 67 1.94 -14.45 5.51
N PRO A 68 3.04 -14.39 6.27
CA PRO A 68 4.35 -13.97 5.77
C PRO A 68 4.76 -14.83 4.56
N ASP A 69 5.28 -14.22 3.50
CA ASP A 69 5.88 -14.95 2.37
C ASP A 69 7.38 -15.14 2.63
N PRO A 70 7.92 -16.36 2.50
CA PRO A 70 9.31 -16.65 2.81
C PRO A 70 10.32 -15.92 1.92
N ASN A 71 9.92 -15.40 0.76
CA ASN A 71 10.79 -14.67 -0.16
C ASN A 71 10.90 -13.17 0.17
N TYR A 72 10.09 -12.67 1.11
CA TYR A 72 9.97 -11.25 1.41
C TYR A 72 10.12 -10.98 2.91
N VAL A 73 10.84 -9.91 3.25
CA VAL A 73 10.85 -9.41 4.63
C VAL A 73 9.61 -8.57 4.88
N ARG A 74 8.78 -8.95 5.86
CA ARG A 74 7.60 -8.17 6.25
C ARG A 74 8.00 -6.80 6.78
N SER A 75 7.62 -5.77 6.04
CA SER A 75 7.74 -4.37 6.42
C SER A 75 6.49 -3.86 7.13
N TYR A 76 6.68 -2.83 7.94
CA TYR A 76 5.63 -2.15 8.68
C TYR A 76 5.69 -0.66 8.38
N ALA A 77 4.76 -0.18 7.57
CA ALA A 77 4.51 1.22 7.34
C ALA A 77 3.85 1.83 8.59
N PHE A 78 4.48 2.88 9.11
CA PHE A 78 3.83 3.79 10.04
C PHE A 78 2.72 4.56 9.31
N PRO A 79 1.77 5.17 10.04
CA PRO A 79 0.76 6.03 9.43
C PRO A 79 1.40 7.08 8.52
N MET A 80 1.10 6.98 7.23
CA MET A 80 1.65 7.85 6.20
C MET A 80 0.65 8.02 5.06
N GLY A 81 0.91 8.98 4.17
CA GLY A 81 0.01 9.26 3.07
C GLY A 81 0.53 10.28 2.08
N ILE A 82 -0.24 10.49 1.02
CA ILE A 82 0.03 11.45 -0.04
C ILE A 82 -1.22 12.30 -0.23
N ALA A 83 -1.04 13.62 -0.22
CA ALA A 83 -2.07 14.59 -0.56
C ALA A 83 -1.80 15.14 -1.97
N ALA A 84 -2.82 15.08 -2.83
CA ALA A 84 -2.87 15.82 -4.07
C ALA A 84 -3.73 17.07 -3.84
N VAL A 85 -3.07 18.23 -3.85
CA VAL A 85 -3.71 19.54 -3.63
C VAL A 85 -3.78 20.26 -4.99
N PRO A 86 -4.97 20.66 -5.46
CA PRO A 86 -5.12 21.50 -6.64
C PRO A 86 -4.41 22.84 -6.44
N THR A 87 -3.75 23.33 -7.48
CA THR A 87 -3.00 24.59 -7.44
C THR A 87 -3.77 25.77 -8.02
N SER A 88 -5.09 25.64 -8.26
CA SER A 88 -5.94 26.66 -8.88
C SER A 88 -7.33 26.69 -8.26
#